data_AF-A0A956SWD0-F1
#
_entry.id   AF-A0A956SWD0-F1
#
_cell.length_a   1.000
_cell.length_b   1.000
_cell.length_c   1.000
_cell.angle_alpha   90.00
_cell.angle_beta   90.00
_cell.angle_gamma   90.00
#
_symmetry.space_group_name_H-M   'P 1'
#
loop_
_entity.id
_entity.type
_entity.pdbx_description
1 polymer ?
#
loop_
_entity_poly.entity_id
_entity_poly.type
_entity_poly.pdbx_seq_one_letter_code
_entity_poly.pdbx_strand_id
1 'polypeptide(L)'
;MSQGESDDAGRAEALFHLGYRYQMSGELDLAIQAYSESIELVPTAEAYTFRGWAYSFKGDLDRAIEDCRLAIEVDPEFGNPYNDIGAY
;
A
#
# COMPACT_ATOMS: atom_id res chain seq x y z
N MET A 1 18.22 -17.19 -2.05
CA MET A 1 17.91 -15.76 -2.06
C MET A 1 19.09 -15.06 -2.69
N SER A 2 18.91 -14.60 -3.92
CA SER A 2 19.98 -13.96 -4.71
C SER A 2 20.11 -12.49 -4.33
N GLN A 3 21.27 -11.89 -4.59
CA GLN A 3 21.57 -10.50 -4.23
C GLN A 3 20.59 -9.48 -4.84
N GLY A 4 19.87 -9.82 -5.92
CA GLY A 4 18.84 -8.98 -6.54
C GLY A 4 17.51 -8.93 -5.77
N GLU A 5 17.06 -10.05 -5.20
CA GLU A 5 15.81 -10.10 -4.41
C GLU A 5 15.92 -9.25 -3.13
N SER A 6 17.12 -9.19 -2.56
CA SER A 6 17.42 -8.34 -1.39
C SER A 6 17.49 -6.85 -1.74
N ASP A 7 17.82 -6.49 -2.99
CA ASP A 7 17.89 -5.10 -3.44
C ASP A 7 16.49 -4.56 -3.74
N ASP A 8 15.65 -5.36 -4.41
CA ASP A 8 14.26 -5.01 -4.70
C ASP A 8 13.43 -4.83 -3.42
N ALA A 9 13.64 -5.68 -2.40
CA ALA A 9 12.98 -5.53 -1.11
C ALA A 9 13.35 -4.22 -0.39
N GLY A 10 14.64 -3.86 -0.38
CA GLY A 10 15.08 -2.58 0.22
C GLY A 10 14.56 -1.36 -0.55
N ARG A 11 14.48 -1.45 -1.88
CA ARG A 11 13.90 -0.40 -2.72
C ARG A 11 12.39 -0.27 -2.53
N ALA A 12 11.67 -1.39 -2.41
CA ALA A 12 10.25 -1.41 -2.09
C ALA A 12 9.98 -0.73 -0.74
N GLU A 13 10.73 -1.09 0.30
CA GLU A 13 10.61 -0.46 1.62
C GLU A 13 10.85 1.06 1.57
N ALA A 14 11.86 1.50 0.83
CA ALA A 14 12.13 2.92 0.66
C ALA A 14 10.98 3.67 -0.06
N LEU A 15 10.38 3.06 -1.09
CA LEU A 15 9.22 3.59 -1.79
C LEU A 15 7.97 3.62 -0.91
N PHE A 16 7.73 2.58 -0.12
CA PHE A 16 6.66 2.55 0.88
C PHE A 16 6.80 3.71 1.88
N HIS A 17 7.99 3.90 2.46
CA HIS A 17 8.25 5.01 3.38
C HIS A 17 8.11 6.38 2.71
N LEU A 18 8.47 6.49 1.42
CA LEU A 18 8.23 7.71 0.65
C LEU A 18 6.73 7.99 0.47
N GLY A 19 5.94 6.97 0.10
CA GLY A 19 4.49 7.07 -0.01
C GLY A 19 3.84 7.51 1.30
N TYR A 20 4.29 6.94 2.41
CA TYR A 20 3.83 7.33 3.75
C TYR A 20 4.09 8.81 4.06
N ARG A 21 5.27 9.32 3.71
CA ARG A 21 5.60 10.74 3.92
C ARG A 21 4.73 11.67 3.08
N TYR A 22 4.42 11.30 1.84
CA TYR A 22 3.48 12.05 0.99
C TYR A 22 2.05 12.01 1.55
N GLN A 23 1.58 10.84 1.98
CA GLN A 23 0.25 10.71 2.58
C GLN A 23 0.11 11.59 3.84
N MET A 24 1.12 11.57 4.71
CA MET A 24 1.14 12.40 5.92
C MET A 24 1.19 13.90 5.64
N SER A 25 1.65 14.30 4.45
CA SER A 25 1.74 15.70 4.03
C SER A 25 0.53 16.13 3.17
N GLY A 26 -0.35 15.18 2.83
CA GLY A 26 -1.60 15.41 2.10
C GLY A 26 -1.48 15.28 0.57
N GLU A 27 -0.30 14.98 0.03
CA GLU A 27 -0.04 14.77 -1.39
C GLU A 27 -0.43 13.35 -1.80
N LEU A 28 -1.74 13.07 -1.73
CA LEU A 28 -2.31 11.73 -1.91
C LEU A 28 -1.97 11.10 -3.28
N ASP A 29 -1.88 11.89 -4.36
CA ASP A 29 -1.49 11.37 -5.68
C ASP A 29 -0.05 10.84 -5.71
N LEU A 30 0.88 11.56 -5.06
CA LEU A 30 2.27 11.11 -4.96
C LEU A 30 2.40 9.91 -4.02
N ALA A 31 1.59 9.85 -2.97
CA ALA A 31 1.51 8.69 -2.09
C ALA A 31 1.08 7.44 -2.86
N ILE A 32 -0.03 7.53 -3.62
CA ILE A 32 -0.55 6.44 -4.45
C ILE A 32 0.51 5.95 -5.45
N GLN A 33 1.22 6.88 -6.09
CA GLN A 33 2.29 6.52 -7.02
C GLN A 33 3.40 5.74 -6.31
N ALA A 34 3.94 6.27 -5.21
CA ALA A 34 5.03 5.63 -4.48
C ALA A 34 4.64 4.24 -3.92
N TYR A 35 3.42 4.09 -3.41
CA TYR A 35 2.93 2.77 -2.99
C TYR A 35 2.78 1.81 -4.16
N SER A 36 2.33 2.28 -5.32
CA SER A 36 2.21 1.44 -6.52
C SER A 36 3.58 0.95 -6.99
N GLU A 37 4.59 1.81 -7.02
CA GLU A 37 5.96 1.43 -7.34
C GLU A 37 6.53 0.45 -6.30
N SER A 38 6.20 0.62 -5.01
CA SER A 38 6.56 -0.36 -3.96
C SER A 38 5.93 -1.73 -4.22
N ILE A 39 4.64 -1.76 -4.54
CA ILE A 39 3.86 -2.98 -4.81
C ILE A 39 4.40 -3.72 -6.05
N GLU A 40 4.82 -2.99 -7.09
CA GLU A 40 5.41 -3.57 -8.29
C GLU A 40 6.73 -4.30 -8.02
N LEU A 41 7.52 -3.84 -7.03
CA LEU A 41 8.76 -4.49 -6.63
C LEU A 41 8.49 -5.65 -5.67
N VAL A 42 7.79 -5.36 -4.57
CA VAL A 42 7.42 -6.35 -3.56
C VAL A 42 6.00 -6.06 -3.07
N PRO A 43 5.00 -6.86 -3.46
CA PRO A 43 3.65 -6.70 -2.95
C PRO A 43 3.60 -7.09 -1.47
N THR A 44 3.16 -6.16 -0.63
CA THR A 44 2.94 -6.37 0.81
C THR A 44 1.55 -5.94 1.21
N ALA A 45 1.02 -6.55 2.27
CA ALA A 45 -0.29 -6.17 2.79
C ALA A 45 -0.29 -4.71 3.27
N GLU A 46 0.81 -4.24 3.87
CA GLU A 46 1.03 -2.84 4.21
C GLU A 46 0.88 -1.92 2.99
N ALA A 47 1.62 -2.17 1.92
CA ALA A 47 1.63 -1.26 0.78
C ALA A 47 0.26 -1.15 0.10
N TYR A 48 -0.46 -2.27 -0.03
CA TYR A 48 -1.85 -2.27 -0.50
C TYR A 48 -2.77 -1.50 0.46
N THR A 49 -2.72 -1.79 1.77
CA THR A 49 -3.55 -1.12 2.79
C THR A 49 -3.38 0.40 2.75
N PHE A 50 -2.14 0.88 2.74
CA PHE A 50 -1.86 2.31 2.74
C PHE A 50 -2.24 3.00 1.42
N ARG A 51 -2.08 2.33 0.27
CA ARG A 51 -2.61 2.85 -0.99
C ARG A 51 -4.14 2.92 -0.98
N GLY A 52 -4.80 1.91 -0.40
CA GLY A 52 -6.23 1.91 -0.17
C GLY A 52 -6.69 3.08 0.69
N TRP A 53 -5.97 3.39 1.77
CA TRP A 53 -6.22 4.57 2.60
C TRP A 53 -6.10 5.86 1.81
N ALA A 54 -5.06 5.99 0.97
CA ALA A 54 -4.88 7.16 0.13
C ALA A 54 -6.01 7.31 -0.91
N TYR A 55 -6.50 6.22 -1.51
CA TYR A 55 -7.70 6.25 -2.36
C TYR A 55 -8.96 6.66 -1.59
N SER A 56 -9.15 6.12 -0.38
CA SER A 56 -10.28 6.47 0.49
C SER A 56 -10.30 7.94 0.86
N PHE A 57 -9.14 8.53 1.21
CA PHE A 57 -9.04 9.97 1.46
C PHE A 57 -9.37 10.84 0.24
N LYS A 58 -9.23 10.30 -0.98
CA LYS A 58 -9.68 10.94 -2.21
C LYS A 58 -11.16 10.68 -2.55
N GLY A 59 -11.84 9.85 -1.77
CA GLY A 59 -13.23 9.41 -2.01
C GLY A 59 -13.37 8.29 -3.03
N ASP A 60 -12.28 7.66 -3.46
CA ASP A 60 -12.29 6.52 -4.39
C ASP A 60 -12.40 5.20 -3.60
N LEU A 61 -13.58 4.98 -3.02
CA LEU A 61 -13.84 3.86 -2.12
C LEU A 61 -13.79 2.51 -2.85
N ASP A 62 -14.14 2.45 -4.13
CA ASP A 62 -14.08 1.23 -4.93
C ASP A 62 -12.64 0.69 -5.01
N ARG A 63 -11.67 1.57 -5.30
CA ARG A 63 -10.25 1.19 -5.31
C ARG A 63 -9.70 0.91 -3.91
N ALA A 64 -10.17 1.65 -2.90
CA ALA A 64 -9.78 1.41 -1.53
C ALA A 64 -10.17 -0.01 -1.05
N ILE A 65 -11.41 -0.43 -1.33
CA ILE A 65 -11.90 -1.76 -0.99
C ILE A 65 -11.13 -2.85 -1.75
N GLU A 66 -10.83 -2.62 -3.04
CA GLU A 66 -10.05 -3.57 -3.83
C GLU A 66 -8.63 -3.75 -3.27
N ASP A 67 -7.96 -2.65 -2.90
CA ASP A 67 -6.64 -2.71 -2.26
C ASP A 67 -6.70 -3.43 -0.90
N CYS A 68 -7.75 -3.24 -0.10
CA CYS A 68 -7.93 -4.03 1.12
C CYS A 68 -8.09 -5.53 0.86
N ARG A 69 -8.78 -5.93 -0.22
CA ARG A 69 -8.89 -7.35 -0.60
C ARG A 69 -7.54 -7.92 -1.02
N LEU A 70 -6.77 -7.19 -1.82
CA LEU A 70 -5.43 -7.60 -2.21
C LEU A 70 -4.49 -7.71 -1.00
N ALA A 71 -4.59 -6.79 -0.03
CA ALA A 71 -3.83 -6.87 1.21
C ALA A 71 -4.15 -8.16 2.00
N ILE A 72 -5.43 -8.56 2.06
CA ILE A 72 -5.88 -9.81 2.68
C ILE A 72 -5.34 -11.04 1.93
N GLU A 73 -5.32 -11.00 0.60
CA GLU A 73 -4.77 -12.09 -0.21
C GLU A 73 -3.27 -12.27 0.00
N VAL A 74 -2.53 -11.16 0.18
CA VAL A 74 -1.08 -11.17 0.44
C VAL A 74 -0.75 -11.66 1.85
N ASP A 75 -1.41 -11.11 2.86
CA ASP A 75 -1.26 -11.54 4.26
C ASP A 75 -2.63 -11.54 4.95
N PRO A 76 -3.27 -12.72 5.06
CA PRO A 76 -4.56 -12.85 5.73
C PRO A 76 -4.53 -12.52 7.23
N GLU A 77 -3.36 -12.51 7.87
CA GLU A 77 -3.19 -12.25 9.31
C GLU A 77 -2.86 -10.78 9.63
N PHE A 78 -2.62 -9.93 8.61
CA PHE A 78 -2.26 -8.52 8.79
C PHE A 78 -3.35 -7.67 9.48
N GLY A 79 -4.61 -8.10 9.43
CA GLY A 79 -5.69 -7.63 10.32
C GLY A 79 -6.31 -6.27 9.98
N ASN A 80 -5.53 -5.23 9.65
CA ASN A 80 -6.04 -3.88 9.35
C ASN A 80 -7.08 -3.83 8.20
N PRO A 81 -6.85 -4.49 7.04
CA PRO A 81 -7.75 -4.40 5.89
C PRO A 81 -9.21 -4.81 6.14
N TYR A 82 -9.44 -5.78 7.04
CA TYR A 82 -10.79 -6.25 7.37
C TYR A 82 -11.62 -5.18 8.08
N ASN A 83 -10.97 -4.38 8.94
CA ASN A 83 -11.63 -3.27 9.62
C ASN A 83 -11.91 -2.13 8.65
N ASP A 84 -10.97 -1.87 7.73
CA ASP A 84 -11.06 -0.78 6.77
C ASP A 84 -12.20 -0.96 5.75
N ILE A 85 -12.42 -2.18 5.24
CA ILE A 85 -13.56 -2.48 4.34
C ILE A 85 -14.90 -2.16 5.02
N GLY A 86 -15.02 -2.35 6.34
CA GLY A 86 -16.24 -2.02 7.08
C GLY A 86 -16.43 -0.53 7.36
N ALA A 87 -15.38 0.29 7.17
CA ALA A 87 -15.37 1.72 7.42
C ALA A 87 -15.57 2.57 6.16
N TYR A 88 -15.29 2.00 4.98
CA TYR A 88 -15.54 2.58 3.66
C TYR A 88 -17.00 2.38 3.23
#